data_AF-A0A0F9M552-F1
#
_entry.id   AF-A0A0F9M552-F1
#
_cell.length_a   1.000
_cell.length_b   1.000
_cell.length_c   1.000
_cell.angle_alpha   90.00
_cell.angle_beta   90.00
_cell.angle_gamma   90.00
#
_symmetry.space_group_name_H-M   'P 1'
#
loop_
_entity.id
_entity.type
_entity.pdbx_description
1 polymer ?
#
loop_
_entity_poly.entity_id
_entity_poly.type
_entity_poly.pdbx_seq_one_letter_code
_entity_poly.pdbx_strand_id
1 'polypeptide(L)'
;MVLQENIISLINQAKIEKKKYNWNESAKLYEQAAVAFVDKEMTKTAANLYKKVGDTYMRAVLGAETKDKYIGWKDSSIKAYKKAEDLYKQSKDELLSLECFFPLLYQIKT
;
A
#
# COMPACT_ATOMS: atom_id res chain seq x y z
N MET A 1 -3.29 24.37 4.88
CA MET A 1 -3.59 24.28 3.43
C MET A 1 -2.47 23.57 2.67
N VAL A 2 -1.22 24.08 2.71
CA VAL A 2 -0.04 23.53 1.99
C VAL A 2 0.23 22.03 2.23
N LEU A 3 0.04 21.52 3.45
CA LEU A 3 0.27 20.10 3.76
C LEU A 3 -0.70 19.13 3.08
N GLN A 4 -1.93 19.54 2.78
CA GLN A 4 -2.92 18.65 2.14
C GLN A 4 -2.68 18.57 0.63
N GLU A 5 -2.30 19.70 0.02
CA GLU A 5 -1.86 19.76 -1.38
C GLU A 5 -0.62 18.89 -1.62
N ASN A 6 0.34 18.89 -0.68
CA ASN A 6 1.53 18.05 -0.77
C ASN A 6 1.19 16.55 -0.76
N ILE A 7 0.27 16.11 0.10
CA ILE A 7 -0.16 14.70 0.14
C ILE A 7 -0.89 14.30 -1.16
N ILE A 8 -1.73 15.19 -1.71
CA ILE A 8 -2.41 14.96 -2.99
C ILE A 8 -1.39 14.86 -4.13
N SER A 9 -0.34 15.69 -4.11
CA SER A 9 0.77 15.62 -5.06
C SER A 9 1.46 14.26 -5.01
N LEU A 10 1.80 13.75 -3.83
CA LEU A 10 2.38 12.42 -3.65
C LEU A 10 1.50 11.32 -4.26
N ILE A 11 0.18 11.37 -4.01
CA ILE A 11 -0.77 10.40 -4.57
C ILE A 11 -0.82 10.47 -6.10
N ASN A 12 -0.78 11.68 -6.67
CA ASN A 12 -0.81 11.86 -8.12
C ASN A 12 0.49 11.38 -8.76
N GLN A 13 1.64 11.67 -8.15
CA GLN A 13 2.93 11.14 -8.59
C GLN A 13 2.95 9.61 -8.49
N ALA A 14 2.43 9.03 -7.40
CA ALA A 14 2.32 7.57 -7.26
C ALA A 14 1.52 6.94 -8.41
N LYS A 15 0.42 7.58 -8.84
CA LYS A 15 -0.38 7.13 -10.00
C LYS A 15 0.40 7.25 -11.31
N ILE A 16 1.20 8.30 -11.49
CA ILE A 16 2.04 8.48 -12.68
C ILE A 16 3.10 7.37 -12.75
N GLU A 17 3.83 7.14 -11.67
CA GLU A 17 4.85 6.09 -11.60
C GLU A 17 4.23 4.69 -11.79
N LYS A 18 3.01 4.47 -11.26
CA LYS A 18 2.25 3.25 -11.52
C LYS A 18 1.98 3.02 -13.02
N LYS A 19 1.59 4.07 -13.76
CA LYS A 19 1.35 3.99 -15.22
C LYS A 19 2.62 3.73 -16.02
N LYS A 20 3.78 4.14 -15.49
CA LYS A 20 5.10 3.87 -16.07
C LYS A 20 5.67 2.50 -15.67
N TYR A 21 4.91 1.67 -14.93
CA TYR A 21 5.38 0.39 -14.37
C TYR A 21 6.53 0.54 -13.34
N ASN A 22 6.75 1.75 -12.83
CA ASN A 22 7.73 2.02 -11.77
C ASN A 22 7.13 1.67 -10.40
N TRP A 23 6.86 0.38 -10.19
CA TRP A 23 6.08 -0.13 -9.06
C TRP A 23 6.67 0.24 -7.70
N ASN A 24 7.99 0.11 -7.54
CA ASN A 24 8.67 0.43 -6.28
C ASN A 24 8.51 1.91 -5.90
N GLU A 25 8.67 2.80 -6.87
CA GLU A 25 8.54 4.25 -6.62
C GLU A 25 7.08 4.63 -6.34
N SER A 26 6.15 4.06 -7.11
CA SER A 26 4.72 4.21 -6.87
C SER A 26 4.31 3.79 -5.45
N ALA A 27 4.80 2.64 -4.99
CA ALA A 27 4.50 2.13 -3.65
C ALA A 27 5.06 3.04 -2.55
N LYS A 28 6.29 3.52 -2.67
CA LYS A 28 6.90 4.46 -1.72
C LYS A 28 6.10 5.76 -1.60
N LEU A 29 5.67 6.33 -2.72
CA LEU A 29 4.86 7.56 -2.74
C LEU A 29 3.49 7.35 -2.09
N TYR A 30 2.83 6.21 -2.34
CA TYR A 30 1.60 5.87 -1.64
C TYR A 30 1.82 5.67 -0.14
N GLU A 31 2.94 5.06 0.29
CA GLU A 31 3.25 4.87 1.71
C GLU A 31 3.49 6.21 2.42
N GLN A 32 4.26 7.12 1.82
CA GLN A 32 4.46 8.47 2.35
C GLN A 32 3.13 9.21 2.54
N ALA A 33 2.24 9.11 1.55
CA ALA A 33 0.90 9.68 1.66
C ALA A 33 0.06 8.99 2.76
N ALA A 34 0.17 7.67 2.90
CA ALA A 34 -0.55 6.92 3.93
C ALA A 34 -0.13 7.34 5.35
N VAL A 35 1.17 7.44 5.60
CA VAL A 35 1.73 7.91 6.88
C VAL A 35 1.19 9.29 7.24
N ALA A 36 1.21 10.22 6.29
CA ALA A 36 0.71 11.58 6.52
C ALA A 36 -0.80 11.65 6.82
N PHE A 37 -1.59 10.64 6.43
CA PHE A 37 -3.01 10.53 6.81
C PHE A 37 -3.22 9.82 8.15
N VAL A 38 -2.33 8.93 8.57
CA VAL A 38 -2.32 8.38 9.94
C VAL A 38 -2.12 9.51 10.95
N ASP A 39 -1.14 10.39 10.71
CA ASP A 39 -0.82 11.52 11.60
C ASP A 39 -1.97 12.54 11.74
N LYS A 40 -2.95 12.48 10.82
CA LYS A 40 -4.14 13.35 10.80
C LYS A 40 -5.40 12.63 11.27
N GLU A 41 -5.27 11.43 11.85
CA GLU A 41 -6.39 10.59 12.30
C GLU A 41 -7.39 10.23 11.18
N MET A 42 -6.95 10.30 9.92
CA MET A 42 -7.76 9.92 8.75
C MET A 42 -7.59 8.42 8.45
N THR A 43 -7.91 7.58 9.43
CA THR A 43 -7.63 6.14 9.48
C THR A 43 -8.08 5.39 8.22
N LYS A 44 -9.31 5.62 7.75
CA LYS A 44 -9.86 4.94 6.57
C LYS A 44 -9.11 5.30 5.28
N THR A 45 -8.70 6.56 5.14
CA THR A 45 -7.91 7.03 3.98
C THR A 45 -6.52 6.44 4.01
N ALA A 46 -5.87 6.43 5.18
CA ALA A 46 -4.58 5.78 5.37
C ALA A 46 -4.65 4.28 5.05
N ALA A 47 -5.68 3.57 5.53
CA ALA A 47 -5.90 2.15 5.25
C ALA A 47 -5.98 1.88 3.74
N ASN A 48 -6.77 2.67 3.01
CA ASN A 48 -6.91 2.54 1.56
C ASN A 48 -5.58 2.77 0.81
N LEU A 49 -4.76 3.71 1.29
CA LEU A 49 -3.44 3.96 0.69
C LEU A 49 -2.47 2.81 1.01
N TYR A 50 -2.44 2.27 2.22
CA TYR A 50 -1.66 1.07 2.54
C TYR A 50 -2.11 -0.14 1.73
N LYS A 51 -3.42 -0.32 1.48
CA LYS A 51 -3.92 -1.35 0.55
C LYS A 51 -3.34 -1.15 -0.85
N LYS A 52 -3.29 0.08 -1.36
CA LYS A 52 -2.64 0.39 -2.65
C LYS A 52 -1.15 0.11 -2.65
N VAL A 53 -0.44 0.32 -1.54
CA VAL A 53 0.97 -0.07 -1.38
C VAL A 53 1.10 -1.59 -1.54
N GLY A 54 0.24 -2.35 -0.84
CA GLY A 54 0.17 -3.81 -0.93
C GLY A 54 -0.06 -4.31 -2.35
N ASP A 55 -1.09 -3.77 -3.02
CA ASP A 55 -1.43 -4.09 -4.42
C ASP A 55 -0.26 -3.79 -5.38
N THR A 56 0.42 -2.66 -5.16
CA THR A 56 1.49 -2.19 -6.04
C THR A 56 2.74 -3.06 -5.89
N TYR A 57 3.11 -3.44 -4.66
CA TYR A 57 4.20 -4.40 -4.46
C TYR A 57 3.84 -5.79 -4.99
N MET A 58 2.59 -6.23 -4.89
CA MET A 58 2.19 -7.52 -5.48
C MET A 58 2.30 -7.50 -7.02
N ARG A 59 2.05 -6.34 -7.66
CA ARG A 59 2.35 -6.17 -9.08
C ARG A 59 3.86 -6.17 -9.36
N ALA A 60 4.68 -5.58 -8.49
CA ALA A 60 6.14 -5.60 -8.62
C ALA A 60 6.69 -7.03 -8.57
N VAL A 61 6.19 -7.87 -7.67
CA VAL A 61 6.58 -9.29 -7.51
C VAL A 61 6.48 -10.05 -8.84
N LEU A 62 5.46 -9.77 -9.66
CA LEU A 62 5.27 -10.42 -10.97
C LEU A 62 6.37 -10.08 -11.98
N GLY A 63 7.08 -8.96 -11.80
CA GLY A 63 8.20 -8.53 -12.63
C GLY A 63 9.56 -8.68 -11.94
N ALA A 64 9.66 -9.46 -10.86
CA ALA A 64 10.90 -9.63 -10.14
C ALA A 64 11.90 -10.49 -10.94
N GLU A 65 13.07 -9.91 -11.24
CA GLU A 65 14.15 -10.57 -11.99
C GLU A 65 15.06 -11.41 -11.08
N THR A 66 15.03 -11.16 -9.77
CA THR A 66 15.87 -11.84 -8.78
C THR A 66 15.03 -12.34 -7.62
N LYS A 67 15.51 -13.41 -6.98
CA LYS A 67 14.90 -13.95 -5.76
C LYS A 67 14.83 -12.92 -4.64
N ASP A 68 15.85 -12.08 -4.49
CA ASP A 68 15.89 -11.05 -3.45
C ASP A 68 14.84 -9.95 -3.70
N LYS A 69 14.67 -9.50 -4.97
CA LYS A 69 13.60 -8.56 -5.33
C LYS A 69 12.23 -9.19 -5.08
N TYR A 70 12.04 -10.45 -5.45
CA TYR A 70 10.80 -11.19 -5.22
C TYR A 70 10.44 -11.24 -3.73
N ILE A 71 11.37 -11.69 -2.88
CA ILE A 71 11.16 -11.80 -1.42
C ILE A 71 10.91 -10.42 -0.81
N GLY A 72 11.77 -9.44 -1.14
CA GLY A 72 11.66 -8.09 -0.57
C GLY A 72 10.34 -7.41 -0.92
N TRP A 73 9.88 -7.49 -2.17
CA TRP A 73 8.60 -6.90 -2.56
C TRP A 73 7.40 -7.67 -2.01
N LYS A 74 7.48 -9.00 -1.92
CA LYS A 74 6.45 -9.82 -1.27
C LYS A 74 6.30 -9.44 0.20
N ASP A 75 7.40 -9.37 0.95
CA ASP A 75 7.38 -8.97 2.36
C ASP A 75 6.82 -7.55 2.54
N SER A 76 7.15 -6.64 1.61
CA SER A 76 6.64 -5.27 1.63
C SER A 76 5.12 -5.23 1.34
N SER A 77 4.64 -6.07 0.42
CA SER A 77 3.21 -6.25 0.14
C SER A 77 2.46 -6.76 1.38
N ILE A 78 2.98 -7.81 2.03
CA ILE A 78 2.41 -8.38 3.26
C ILE A 78 2.33 -7.33 4.37
N LYS A 79 3.42 -6.61 4.63
CA LYS A 79 3.44 -5.56 5.66
C LYS A 79 2.41 -4.47 5.38
N ALA A 80 2.25 -4.06 4.12
CA ALA A 80 1.30 -3.04 3.74
C ALA A 80 -0.16 -3.49 3.89
N TYR A 81 -0.50 -4.70 3.45
CA TYR A 81 -1.86 -5.24 3.66
C TYR A 81 -2.19 -5.43 5.14
N LYS A 82 -1.23 -5.87 5.96
CA LYS A 82 -1.43 -5.98 7.41
C LYS A 82 -1.72 -4.62 8.05
N LYS A 83 -0.94 -3.59 7.71
CA LYS A 83 -1.22 -2.21 8.17
C LYS A 83 -2.61 -1.74 7.73
N ALA A 84 -3.01 -2.01 6.49
CA ALA A 84 -4.34 -1.64 5.99
C ALA A 84 -5.46 -2.37 6.75
N GLU A 85 -5.31 -3.66 6.98
CA GLU A 85 -6.23 -4.50 7.76
C GLU A 85 -6.40 -3.94 9.19
N ASP A 86 -5.30 -3.67 9.88
CA ASP A 86 -5.31 -3.15 11.25
C ASP A 86 -6.04 -1.80 11.33
N LEU A 87 -5.81 -0.91 10.35
CA LEU A 87 -6.49 0.39 10.27
C LEU A 87 -8.00 0.24 9.94
N TYR A 88 -8.39 -0.69 9.07
CA TYR A 88 -9.80 -0.96 8.80
C TYR A 88 -10.52 -1.57 10.00
N LYS A 89 -9.85 -2.41 10.79
CA LYS A 89 -10.38 -2.90 12.08
C LYS A 89 -10.60 -1.75 13.06
N GLN A 90 -9.65 -0.82 13.14
CA GLN A 90 -9.80 0.39 13.96
C GLN A 90 -10.98 1.26 13.52
N SER A 91 -11.24 1.36 12.21
CA SER A 91 -12.41 2.09 11.67
C SER A 91 -13.72 1.28 11.70
N LYS A 92 -13.72 0.05 12.22
CA LYS A 92 -14.85 -0.90 12.23
C LYS A 92 -15.38 -1.24 10.83
N ASP A 93 -14.55 -1.14 9.80
CA ASP A 93 -14.87 -1.53 8.42
C ASP A 93 -14.44 -2.99 8.17
N GLU A 94 -15.21 -3.94 8.71
CA GLU A 94 -14.87 -5.38 8.67
C GLU A 94 -14.73 -5.95 7.24
N LEU A 95 -15.59 -5.52 6.31
CA LEU A 95 -15.52 -5.94 4.91
C LEU A 95 -14.17 -5.57 4.28
N LEU A 96 -13.71 -4.33 4.47
CA LEU A 96 -12.45 -3.85 3.89
C LEU A 96 -11.23 -4.45 4.60
N SER A 97 -11.35 -4.77 5.89
CA SER A 97 -10.35 -5.57 6.60
C SER A 97 -10.18 -6.94 5.95
N LEU A 98 -11.28 -7.65 5.68
CA LEU A 98 -11.24 -8.97 5.03
C LEU A 98 -10.65 -8.91 3.62
N GLU A 99 -10.96 -7.86 2.86
CA GLU A 99 -10.34 -7.64 1.54
C GLU A 99 -8.81 -7.52 1.59
N CYS A 100 -8.23 -7.04 2.69
CA CYS A 100 -6.79 -6.98 2.89
C CYS A 100 -6.21 -8.33 3.35
N PHE A 101 -7.01 -9.14 4.04
CA PHE A 101 -6.62 -10.45 4.54
C PHE A 101 -6.48 -11.51 3.44
N PHE A 102 -7.35 -11.51 2.41
CA PHE A 102 -7.28 -12.52 1.36
C PHE A 102 -5.93 -12.52 0.60
N PRO A 103 -5.41 -11.38 0.12
CA PRO A 103 -4.08 -11.33 -0.49
C PRO A 103 -2.96 -11.84 0.42
N LEU A 104 -3.03 -11.57 1.73
CA LEU A 104 -2.05 -12.05 2.71
C LEU A 104 -1.98 -13.59 2.74
N LEU A 105 -3.14 -14.26 2.77
CA LEU A 105 -3.21 -15.72 2.82
C LEU A 105 -2.58 -16.39 1.59
N TYR A 106 -2.80 -15.84 0.39
CA TYR A 106 -2.20 -16.37 -0.83
C TYR A 106 -0.68 -16.21 -0.84
N GLN A 107 -0.17 -15.09 -0.33
CA GLN A 107 1.27 -14.83 -0.28
C GLN A 107 1.99 -15.68 0.77
N ILE A 108 1.38 -15.98 1.92
CA ILE A 108 2.03 -16.80 2.97
C ILE A 108 2.17 -18.27 2.56
N LYS A 109 1.31 -18.78 1.67
CA LYS A 109 1.27 -20.20 1.26
C LYS A 109 2.11 -20.54 0.04
N THR A 110 2.63 -19.55 -0.69
CA THR A 110 3.48 -19.70 -1.89
C THR A 110 4.91 -19.27 -1.59
#